data_AF-Q2K4A0-F1
#
_entry.id   AF-Q2K4A0-F1
#
_cell.length_a   1.000
_cell.length_b   1.000
_cell.length_c   1.000
_cell.angle_alpha   90.00
_cell.angle_beta   90.00
_cell.angle_gamma   90.00
#
_symmetry.space_group_name_H-M   'P 1'
#
loop_
_entity.id
_entity.type
_entity.pdbx_description
1 polymer ?
#
loop_
_entity_poly.entity_id
_entity_poly.type
_entity_poly.pdbx_seq_one_letter_code
_entity_poly.pdbx_strand_id
1 'polypeptide(L)'
;MVPEIMRFSVGRLALTGFGSRLPKAYPAAFQTSATGNIGAGPLWREFLRRSRDVGTACNSAGGFFIDAKAHHASSACPLWHAAFFHYFYPLQQALLRGAAMNQSQTDKSSLGYFRWAFIVTALGLVLGAVLGWQTTGTIGGMATVFFICAVLAVLEISLSFDNAIVNANKLKEMTPVWQKRFLTWGIIIAVFGMRIVFPLAIVAIAARIGPWDALVLAAREPEEYARIMNDAHLPIAAFGGTFLMMVGLSYFFDSEKKIHWLRGLEKVMARSATIRGIEIAFVLALMLVFSWLIGGEEASVFVHCAIYGLLTFLAVEVVGELLDASQQTMSAAAKGGLGAFIYLEVLDASFSFDGVIGAFALTQNLFVIAIGLGIGAMYVRSMTIMLVEKGTLAEYRYLEHGAFYAILILAVIMYAQTLMHIPEVITGLGGAALIGLSLWSSIRHNKRERAEDHADRREKLHA
;
A
#
# COMPACT_ATOMS: atom_id res chain seq x y z
N MET A 1 -6.77 -32.51 42.25
CA MET A 1 -5.36 -32.28 42.61
C MET A 1 -4.51 -32.76 41.44
N VAL A 2 -4.44 -31.93 40.40
CA VAL A 2 -3.63 -32.11 39.18
C VAL A 2 -3.28 -30.68 38.72
N PRO A 3 -2.12 -30.44 38.08
CA PRO A 3 -1.92 -29.25 37.24
C PRO A 3 -2.90 -29.23 36.03
N GLU A 4 -2.62 -28.34 35.07
CA GLU A 4 -3.24 -28.23 33.74
C GLU A 4 -4.61 -27.52 33.62
N ILE A 5 -4.53 -26.35 32.94
CA ILE A 5 -5.53 -25.78 32.04
C ILE A 5 -6.87 -25.37 32.68
N MET A 6 -6.84 -24.71 33.85
CA MET A 6 -7.97 -23.85 34.27
C MET A 6 -7.66 -22.94 35.47
N ARG A 7 -8.42 -21.82 35.57
CA ARG A 7 -8.92 -21.10 36.78
C ARG A 7 -8.37 -19.71 37.14
N PHE A 8 -9.20 -18.78 37.65
CA PHE A 8 -10.66 -18.54 37.48
C PHE A 8 -11.02 -17.19 38.16
N SER A 9 -12.03 -16.50 37.63
CA SER A 9 -12.89 -15.46 38.24
C SER A 9 -12.67 -14.98 39.69
N VAL A 10 -12.41 -13.68 39.82
CA VAL A 10 -12.96 -12.73 40.83
C VAL A 10 -13.16 -11.39 40.08
N GLY A 11 -14.15 -10.52 40.32
CA GLY A 11 -15.25 -10.51 41.30
C GLY A 11 -16.52 -9.84 40.77
N ARG A 12 -16.95 -8.70 41.36
CA ARG A 12 -18.16 -7.92 40.96
C ARG A 12 -18.20 -6.52 41.63
N LEU A 13 -18.71 -5.51 40.92
CA LEU A 13 -19.50 -4.31 41.34
C LEU A 13 -19.36 -3.23 40.23
N ALA A 14 -20.27 -2.32 39.87
CA ALA A 14 -21.71 -2.05 39.93
C ALA A 14 -21.88 -0.51 39.75
N LEU A 15 -23.08 -0.02 39.36
CA LEU A 15 -23.52 1.40 39.20
C LEU A 15 -23.17 2.06 37.84
N THR A 16 -24.10 2.31 36.88
CA THR A 16 -25.23 3.27 36.78
C THR A 16 -24.82 4.75 36.77
N GLY A 17 -25.27 5.65 35.87
CA GLY A 17 -26.20 5.57 34.72
C GLY A 17 -26.66 6.99 34.27
N PHE A 18 -27.43 7.13 33.17
CA PHE A 18 -28.11 8.35 32.66
C PHE A 18 -27.22 9.59 32.27
N GLY A 19 -27.58 10.50 31.35
CA GLY A 19 -28.68 10.49 30.37
C GLY A 19 -29.06 11.87 29.77
N SER A 20 -28.96 12.00 28.43
CA SER A 20 -29.84 12.80 27.52
C SER A 20 -29.73 14.35 27.37
N ARG A 21 -29.99 14.79 26.11
CA ARG A 21 -30.63 16.05 25.59
C ARG A 21 -29.80 17.16 24.89
N LEU A 22 -30.04 17.26 23.58
CA LEU A 22 -30.03 18.45 22.68
C LEU A 22 -31.35 19.28 22.90
N PRO A 23 -31.84 20.25 22.04
CA PRO A 23 -31.38 20.83 20.75
C PRO A 23 -31.66 22.37 20.52
N LYS A 24 -31.58 22.83 19.24
CA LYS A 24 -32.23 24.03 18.57
C LYS A 24 -31.36 25.31 18.42
N ALA A 25 -31.42 26.14 17.35
CA ALA A 25 -32.10 26.10 16.02
C ALA A 25 -31.50 27.13 14.99
N TYR A 26 -31.95 27.08 13.72
CA TYR A 26 -31.68 27.97 12.53
C TYR A 26 -32.62 29.23 12.48
N PRO A 27 -32.71 30.15 11.46
CA PRO A 27 -32.32 30.09 10.01
C PRO A 27 -31.97 31.41 9.20
N ALA A 28 -31.87 31.29 7.84
CA ALA A 28 -32.23 32.26 6.74
C ALA A 28 -31.33 33.50 6.38
N ALA A 29 -31.31 34.11 5.16
CA ALA A 29 -31.65 33.75 3.74
C ALA A 29 -31.25 34.90 2.71
N PHE A 30 -31.56 34.73 1.39
CA PHE A 30 -31.50 35.68 0.21
C PHE A 30 -30.11 36.00 -0.45
N GLN A 31 -29.83 35.99 -1.78
CA GLN A 31 -30.45 36.47 -3.06
C GLN A 31 -30.11 37.96 -3.42
N THR A 32 -29.90 38.46 -4.68
CA THR A 32 -29.91 37.91 -6.09
C THR A 32 -29.30 38.90 -7.13
N SER A 33 -28.68 38.42 -8.23
CA SER A 33 -28.52 39.06 -9.60
C SER A 33 -27.82 40.44 -9.77
N ALA A 34 -27.33 40.95 -10.92
CA ALA A 34 -26.79 40.43 -12.21
C ALA A 34 -26.17 41.62 -13.04
N THR A 35 -25.69 41.39 -14.27
CA THR A 35 -24.97 42.31 -15.21
C THR A 35 -23.47 42.58 -14.91
N GLY A 36 -22.53 42.70 -15.87
CA GLY A 36 -22.56 42.26 -17.27
C GLY A 36 -21.76 43.10 -18.28
N ASN A 37 -20.44 42.88 -18.46
CA ASN A 37 -19.80 42.86 -19.80
C ASN A 37 -18.35 42.29 -19.80
N ILE A 38 -17.80 42.08 -20.99
CA ILE A 38 -16.71 41.13 -21.30
C ILE A 38 -15.32 41.78 -21.38
N GLY A 39 -14.34 41.19 -20.70
CA GLY A 39 -12.91 41.48 -20.85
C GLY A 39 -12.07 40.65 -19.88
N ALA A 40 -11.12 39.83 -20.39
CA ALA A 40 -10.21 38.96 -19.64
C ALA A 40 -10.77 38.46 -18.28
N GLY A 41 -11.82 37.63 -18.39
CA GLY A 41 -12.88 37.53 -17.39
C GLY A 41 -12.42 37.42 -15.93
N PRO A 42 -12.98 38.21 -15.00
CA PRO A 42 -12.56 38.21 -13.61
C PRO A 42 -12.68 36.83 -12.96
N LEU A 43 -13.49 35.90 -13.48
CA LEU A 43 -13.59 34.51 -13.05
C LEU A 43 -12.24 33.79 -12.88
N TRP A 44 -11.21 34.02 -13.70
CA TRP A 44 -9.92 33.34 -13.52
C TRP A 44 -9.09 33.95 -12.37
N ARG A 45 -9.16 35.29 -12.22
CA ARG A 45 -8.55 36.01 -11.09
C ARG A 45 -9.33 35.82 -9.78
N GLU A 46 -10.63 35.55 -9.88
CA GLU A 46 -11.53 35.25 -8.78
C GLU A 46 -11.44 33.78 -8.36
N PHE A 47 -11.21 32.84 -9.29
CA PHE A 47 -10.89 31.46 -8.95
C PHE A 47 -9.60 31.40 -8.13
N LEU A 48 -8.56 32.16 -8.53
CA LEU A 48 -7.29 32.31 -7.80
C LEU A 48 -7.40 33.11 -6.49
N ARG A 49 -8.48 33.90 -6.31
CA ARG A 49 -8.78 34.61 -5.05
C ARG A 49 -9.59 33.73 -4.09
N ARG A 50 -10.65 33.09 -4.59
CA ARG A 50 -11.45 32.10 -3.85
C ARG A 50 -10.64 30.90 -3.43
N SER A 51 -9.67 30.43 -4.22
CA SER A 51 -8.73 29.39 -3.75
C SER A 51 -7.84 29.83 -2.59
N ARG A 52 -7.81 31.14 -2.26
CA ARG A 52 -7.13 31.72 -1.10
C ARG A 52 -8.12 31.99 0.06
N ASP A 53 -9.36 32.39 -0.25
CA ASP A 53 -10.41 32.67 0.74
C ASP A 53 -11.26 31.44 1.16
N VAL A 54 -11.13 30.30 0.47
CA VAL A 54 -11.64 28.99 0.92
C VAL A 54 -10.95 28.54 2.23
N GLY A 55 -9.79 29.13 2.57
CA GLY A 55 -9.16 28.96 3.88
C GLY A 55 -9.86 29.69 5.05
N THR A 56 -10.81 30.59 4.79
CA THR A 56 -11.44 31.44 5.82
C THR A 56 -12.97 31.37 5.87
N ALA A 57 -13.63 30.76 4.87
CA ALA A 57 -15.10 30.62 4.82
C ALA A 57 -15.67 29.34 5.48
N CYS A 58 -14.89 28.60 6.26
CA CYS A 58 -15.35 27.37 6.94
C CYS A 58 -16.06 27.62 8.29
N ASN A 59 -16.33 28.87 8.66
CA ASN A 59 -16.75 29.26 10.01
C ASN A 59 -18.17 29.90 10.09
N SER A 60 -18.94 29.92 9.00
CA SER A 60 -20.21 30.67 8.95
C SER A 60 -21.27 30.14 7.97
N ALA A 61 -21.44 28.81 7.88
CA ALA A 61 -22.65 28.22 7.30
C ALA A 61 -22.88 26.76 7.81
N GLY A 62 -23.52 26.60 8.97
CA GLY A 62 -24.23 25.34 9.26
C GLY A 62 -25.48 25.24 8.38
N GLY A 63 -25.98 24.03 8.07
CA GLY A 63 -27.30 24.00 7.42
C GLY A 63 -27.93 22.69 6.94
N PHE A 64 -27.24 21.56 6.85
CA PHE A 64 -27.89 20.27 6.58
C PHE A 64 -27.39 19.19 7.54
N PHE A 65 -28.34 18.49 8.18
CA PHE A 65 -28.08 17.59 9.30
C PHE A 65 -27.29 16.35 8.86
N ILE A 66 -26.09 16.21 9.41
CA ILE A 66 -25.46 14.92 9.71
C ILE A 66 -25.57 14.78 11.23
N ASP A 67 -26.30 13.78 11.72
CA ASP A 67 -26.38 13.51 13.17
C ASP A 67 -25.08 12.85 13.66
N ALA A 68 -24.69 13.18 14.89
CA ALA A 68 -23.30 13.12 15.31
C ALA A 68 -22.90 11.77 15.92
N LYS A 69 -22.08 10.98 15.20
CA LYS A 69 -21.25 9.92 15.80
C LYS A 69 -19.99 9.52 15.01
N ALA A 70 -19.33 10.50 14.38
CA ALA A 70 -18.12 10.28 13.58
C ALA A 70 -16.98 11.29 13.88
N HIS A 71 -16.73 11.59 15.15
CA HIS A 71 -15.60 12.42 15.57
C HIS A 71 -14.27 11.63 15.51
N HIS A 72 -13.76 11.37 14.31
CA HIS A 72 -12.33 11.11 14.04
C HIS A 72 -11.92 11.25 12.56
N ALA A 73 -12.87 11.19 11.60
CA ALA A 73 -12.54 11.08 10.17
C ALA A 73 -12.45 12.40 9.36
N SER A 74 -12.81 13.56 9.93
CA SER A 74 -13.09 14.78 9.15
C SER A 74 -11.88 15.65 8.79
N SER A 75 -10.70 15.45 9.39
CA SER A 75 -9.50 16.26 9.17
C SER A 75 -8.62 15.79 8.00
N ALA A 76 -8.74 14.53 7.56
CA ALA A 76 -7.86 13.96 6.53
C ALA A 76 -8.26 14.32 5.09
N CYS A 77 -9.56 14.41 4.80
CA CYS A 77 -10.10 14.50 3.43
C CYS A 77 -9.54 15.64 2.54
N PRO A 78 -9.26 16.87 3.05
CA PRO A 78 -8.67 17.93 2.24
C PRO A 78 -7.20 17.70 1.89
N LEU A 79 -6.42 17.12 2.81
CA LEU A 79 -5.00 16.82 2.63
C LEU A 79 -4.79 15.72 1.59
N TRP A 80 -5.65 14.68 1.60
CA TRP A 80 -5.67 13.62 0.60
C TRP A 80 -5.83 14.16 -0.83
N HIS A 81 -6.84 15.01 -1.06
CA HIS A 81 -7.09 15.59 -2.39
C HIS A 81 -5.91 16.44 -2.87
N ALA A 82 -5.36 17.28 -1.99
CA ALA A 82 -4.20 18.11 -2.33
C ALA A 82 -2.98 17.23 -2.69
N ALA A 83 -2.64 16.25 -1.87
CA ALA A 83 -1.43 15.44 -2.05
C ALA A 83 -1.52 14.51 -3.28
N PHE A 84 -2.68 13.87 -3.51
CA PHE A 84 -2.89 13.00 -4.68
C PHE A 84 -2.72 13.76 -6.00
N PHE A 85 -3.34 14.94 -6.13
CA PHE A 85 -3.23 15.75 -7.35
C PHE A 85 -1.87 16.45 -7.50
N HIS A 86 -1.20 16.86 -6.42
CA HIS A 86 0.10 17.55 -6.52
C HIS A 86 1.31 16.62 -6.72
N TYR A 87 1.31 15.42 -6.13
CA TYR A 87 2.49 14.55 -6.12
C TYR A 87 2.28 13.22 -6.87
N PHE A 88 1.16 12.53 -6.60
CA PHE A 88 0.92 11.20 -7.16
C PHE A 88 0.55 11.26 -8.66
N TYR A 89 -0.38 12.12 -9.05
CA TYR A 89 -0.83 12.23 -10.44
C TYR A 89 0.30 12.64 -11.43
N PRO A 90 1.18 13.61 -11.13
CA PRO A 90 2.33 13.92 -11.99
C PRO A 90 3.36 12.78 -12.06
N LEU A 91 3.57 12.04 -10.98
CA LEU A 91 4.45 10.86 -10.92
C LEU A 91 3.93 9.73 -11.82
N GLN A 92 2.66 9.37 -11.65
CA GLN A 92 1.98 8.39 -12.49
C GLN A 92 2.00 8.82 -13.97
N GLN A 93 1.72 10.09 -14.27
CA GLN A 93 1.85 10.62 -15.63
C GLN A 93 3.29 10.57 -16.16
N ALA A 94 4.31 10.84 -15.34
CA ALA A 94 5.71 10.82 -15.78
C ALA A 94 6.13 9.41 -16.21
N LEU A 95 5.74 8.37 -15.43
CA LEU A 95 5.93 6.97 -15.82
C LEU A 95 5.16 6.62 -17.09
N LEU A 96 3.88 6.99 -17.18
CA LEU A 96 3.04 6.74 -18.35
C LEU A 96 3.58 7.43 -19.63
N ARG A 97 4.21 8.60 -19.50
CA ARG A 97 4.84 9.36 -20.60
C ARG A 97 6.20 8.78 -20.99
N GLY A 98 7.05 8.39 -20.02
CA GLY A 98 8.29 7.66 -20.29
C GLY A 98 8.01 6.38 -21.09
N ALA A 99 7.06 5.60 -20.58
CA ALA A 99 6.50 4.41 -21.20
C ALA A 99 5.74 4.66 -22.54
N ALA A 100 5.65 5.90 -23.03
CA ALA A 100 5.09 6.26 -24.33
C ALA A 100 6.14 6.77 -25.32
N MET A 101 7.36 7.10 -24.88
CA MET A 101 8.44 7.57 -25.74
C MET A 101 9.16 6.47 -26.53
N ASN A 102 8.91 5.19 -26.22
CA ASN A 102 9.59 4.03 -26.80
C ASN A 102 8.56 3.02 -27.36
N GLN A 103 7.98 3.33 -28.52
CA GLN A 103 6.95 2.50 -29.19
C GLN A 103 7.52 1.30 -29.99
N SER A 104 8.78 0.91 -29.80
CA SER A 104 9.48 0.03 -30.74
C SER A 104 9.36 -1.49 -30.50
N GLN A 105 8.79 -1.97 -29.38
CA GLN A 105 8.75 -3.43 -29.11
C GLN A 105 7.45 -4.05 -28.52
N THR A 106 6.38 -3.29 -28.21
CA THR A 106 5.05 -3.89 -27.97
C THR A 106 3.89 -3.02 -28.51
N ASP A 107 3.02 -3.60 -29.36
CA ASP A 107 1.86 -2.93 -29.97
C ASP A 107 0.73 -2.54 -29.00
N LYS A 108 0.84 -2.92 -27.72
CA LYS A 108 -0.16 -2.59 -26.70
C LYS A 108 0.00 -1.13 -26.27
N SER A 109 -0.98 -0.28 -26.62
CA SER A 109 -1.09 1.06 -26.04
C SER A 109 -1.17 0.97 -24.50
N SER A 110 -0.71 2.00 -23.78
CA SER A 110 -0.78 2.03 -22.30
C SER A 110 -2.19 1.78 -21.77
N LEU A 111 -3.23 2.24 -22.48
CA LEU A 111 -4.64 1.98 -22.17
C LEU A 111 -5.03 0.49 -22.27
N GLY A 112 -4.38 -0.29 -23.12
CA GLY A 112 -4.61 -1.73 -23.26
C GLY A 112 -4.29 -2.51 -21.99
N TYR A 113 -3.24 -2.13 -21.26
CA TYR A 113 -2.85 -2.75 -19.99
C TYR A 113 -3.90 -2.50 -18.88
N PHE A 114 -4.49 -1.30 -18.85
CA PHE A 114 -5.49 -0.92 -17.85
C PHE A 114 -6.93 -1.26 -18.24
N ARG A 115 -7.19 -1.83 -19.45
CA ARG A 115 -8.55 -2.14 -19.92
C ARG A 115 -9.35 -3.00 -18.92
N TRP A 116 -8.71 -4.01 -18.33
CA TRP A 116 -9.34 -4.85 -17.31
C TRP A 116 -9.52 -4.14 -15.97
N ALA A 117 -8.58 -3.28 -15.56
CA ALA A 117 -8.72 -2.46 -14.36
C ALA A 117 -9.93 -1.51 -14.47
N PHE A 118 -10.13 -0.85 -15.62
CA PHE A 118 -11.32 -0.01 -15.85
C PHE A 118 -12.64 -0.80 -15.82
N ILE A 119 -12.68 -2.01 -16.38
CA ILE A 119 -13.86 -2.89 -16.31
C ILE A 119 -14.15 -3.28 -14.86
N VAL A 120 -13.13 -3.69 -14.09
CA VAL A 120 -13.30 -4.04 -12.67
C VAL A 120 -13.68 -2.81 -11.83
N THR A 121 -13.18 -1.61 -12.17
CA THR A 121 -13.60 -0.35 -11.53
C THR A 121 -15.09 -0.11 -11.74
N ALA A 122 -15.57 -0.18 -12.99
CA ALA A 122 -16.97 0.04 -13.30
C ALA A 122 -17.88 -0.98 -12.60
N LEU A 123 -17.54 -2.27 -12.68
CA LEU A 123 -18.29 -3.34 -12.02
C LEU A 123 -18.24 -3.24 -10.50
N GLY A 124 -17.07 -3.00 -9.91
CA GLY A 124 -16.87 -2.88 -8.47
C GLY A 124 -17.58 -1.67 -7.87
N LEU A 125 -17.54 -0.50 -8.53
CA LEU A 125 -18.28 0.67 -8.08
C LEU A 125 -19.81 0.48 -8.21
N VAL A 126 -20.28 -0.19 -9.25
CA VAL A 126 -21.71 -0.59 -9.37
C VAL A 126 -22.10 -1.58 -8.27
N LEU A 127 -21.26 -2.57 -7.97
CA LEU A 127 -21.49 -3.52 -6.86
C LEU A 127 -21.50 -2.80 -5.50
N GLY A 128 -20.60 -1.85 -5.26
CA GLY A 128 -20.58 -1.01 -4.06
C GLY A 128 -21.85 -0.16 -3.92
N ALA A 129 -22.31 0.47 -5.01
CA ALA A 129 -23.58 1.18 -5.03
C ALA A 129 -24.77 0.25 -4.72
N VAL A 130 -24.85 -0.92 -5.37
CA VAL A 130 -25.91 -1.91 -5.12
C VAL A 130 -25.88 -2.40 -3.67
N LEU A 131 -24.69 -2.65 -3.10
CA LEU A 131 -24.53 -3.04 -1.70
C LEU A 131 -25.01 -1.93 -0.75
N GLY A 132 -24.63 -0.67 -1.00
CA GLY A 132 -25.10 0.49 -0.23
C GLY A 132 -26.61 0.70 -0.31
N TRP A 133 -27.22 0.46 -1.47
CA TRP A 133 -28.67 0.46 -1.64
C TRP A 133 -29.34 -0.68 -0.87
N GLN A 134 -28.83 -1.91 -0.97
CA GLN A 134 -29.41 -3.09 -0.29
C GLN A 134 -29.29 -3.00 1.24
N THR A 135 -28.20 -2.43 1.76
CA THR A 135 -27.94 -2.33 3.20
C THR A 135 -28.68 -1.17 3.87
N THR A 136 -28.89 -0.05 3.17
CA THR A 136 -29.51 1.14 3.79
C THR A 136 -30.90 1.47 3.27
N GLY A 137 -31.31 0.93 2.12
CA GLY A 137 -32.56 1.31 1.43
C GLY A 137 -32.60 2.75 0.93
N THR A 138 -31.48 3.47 0.90
CA THR A 138 -31.44 4.91 0.58
C THR A 138 -30.44 5.28 -0.52
N ILE A 139 -30.78 6.32 -1.29
CA ILE A 139 -29.86 6.93 -2.27
C ILE A 139 -28.59 7.47 -1.57
N GLY A 140 -28.75 7.99 -0.35
CA GLY A 140 -27.64 8.46 0.48
C GLY A 140 -26.64 7.36 0.81
N GLY A 141 -27.09 6.21 1.33
CA GLY A 141 -26.21 5.09 1.63
C GLY A 141 -25.58 4.45 0.39
N MET A 142 -26.31 4.37 -0.73
CA MET A 142 -25.77 4.00 -2.04
C MET A 142 -24.59 4.91 -2.43
N ALA A 143 -24.75 6.23 -2.35
CA ALA A 143 -23.71 7.19 -2.68
C ALA A 143 -22.51 7.12 -1.73
N THR A 144 -22.75 6.94 -0.43
CA THR A 144 -21.70 6.77 0.59
C THR A 144 -20.85 5.53 0.33
N VAL A 145 -21.45 4.35 0.10
CA VAL A 145 -20.68 3.12 -0.14
C VAL A 145 -19.95 3.18 -1.49
N PHE A 146 -20.57 3.74 -2.54
CA PHE A 146 -19.89 4.03 -3.81
C PHE A 146 -18.65 4.89 -3.61
N PHE A 147 -18.76 5.97 -2.83
CA PHE A 147 -17.65 6.87 -2.54
C PHE A 147 -16.56 6.18 -1.71
N ILE A 148 -16.92 5.40 -0.69
CA ILE A 148 -15.97 4.60 0.09
C ILE A 148 -15.21 3.61 -0.80
N CYS A 149 -15.89 2.85 -1.67
CA CYS A 149 -15.21 1.96 -2.62
C CYS A 149 -14.23 2.71 -3.55
N ALA A 150 -14.60 3.91 -4.01
CA ALA A 150 -13.72 4.74 -4.85
C ALA A 150 -12.49 5.24 -4.06
N VAL A 151 -12.66 5.69 -2.81
CA VAL A 151 -11.55 6.12 -1.96
C VAL A 151 -10.64 4.94 -1.62
N LEU A 152 -11.19 3.79 -1.20
CA LEU A 152 -10.44 2.57 -0.94
C LEU A 152 -9.62 2.11 -2.16
N ALA A 153 -10.18 2.20 -3.37
CA ALA A 153 -9.44 1.89 -4.59
C ALA A 153 -8.24 2.84 -4.80
N VAL A 154 -8.42 4.15 -4.51
CA VAL A 154 -7.34 5.15 -4.60
C VAL A 154 -6.29 4.95 -3.50
N LEU A 155 -6.71 4.65 -2.26
CA LEU A 155 -5.81 4.30 -1.16
C LEU A 155 -4.93 3.12 -1.54
N GLU A 156 -5.54 2.04 -2.02
CA GLU A 156 -4.82 0.83 -2.39
C GLU A 156 -3.84 1.04 -3.54
N ILE A 157 -4.23 1.81 -4.57
CA ILE A 157 -3.32 2.19 -5.66
C ILE A 157 -2.14 3.01 -5.14
N SER A 158 -2.34 3.81 -4.09
CA SER A 158 -1.30 4.68 -3.52
C SER A 158 -0.36 3.90 -2.61
N LEU A 159 -0.91 3.08 -1.71
CA LEU A 159 -0.19 2.25 -0.72
C LEU A 159 0.50 1.02 -1.35
N SER A 160 0.07 0.57 -2.53
CA SER A 160 0.66 -0.58 -3.23
C SER A 160 1.45 -0.23 -4.51
N PHE A 161 1.85 1.04 -4.66
CA PHE A 161 2.54 1.52 -5.86
C PHE A 161 4.03 1.13 -5.91
N ASP A 162 4.73 1.27 -4.78
CA ASP A 162 6.08 0.75 -4.56
C ASP A 162 6.13 -0.79 -4.62
N ASN A 163 5.10 -1.45 -4.08
CA ASN A 163 4.93 -2.90 -4.18
C ASN A 163 4.85 -3.34 -5.65
N ALA A 164 4.12 -2.60 -6.50
CA ALA A 164 4.06 -2.87 -7.93
C ALA A 164 5.45 -2.82 -8.61
N ILE A 165 6.33 -1.93 -8.15
CA ILE A 165 7.70 -1.76 -8.67
C ILE A 165 8.61 -2.90 -8.19
N VAL A 166 8.54 -3.29 -6.92
CA VAL A 166 9.36 -4.40 -6.39
C VAL A 166 8.90 -5.75 -6.94
N ASN A 167 7.59 -5.94 -7.12
CA ASN A 167 7.05 -7.08 -7.85
C ASN A 167 7.55 -7.10 -9.29
N ALA A 168 7.49 -5.96 -9.99
CA ALA A 168 8.04 -5.86 -11.36
C ALA A 168 9.53 -6.17 -11.39
N ASN A 169 10.28 -5.78 -10.35
CA ASN A 169 11.70 -6.04 -10.23
C ASN A 169 12.00 -7.55 -10.21
N LYS A 170 11.36 -8.30 -9.29
CA LYS A 170 11.56 -9.76 -9.21
C LYS A 170 10.91 -10.53 -10.36
N LEU A 171 9.80 -10.05 -10.90
CA LEU A 171 9.13 -10.64 -12.05
C LEU A 171 9.98 -10.56 -13.35
N LYS A 172 10.83 -9.53 -13.49
CA LYS A 172 11.75 -9.39 -14.65
C LYS A 172 12.82 -10.50 -14.72
N GLU A 173 13.17 -11.09 -13.58
CA GLU A 173 14.19 -12.15 -13.43
C GLU A 173 13.62 -13.55 -13.74
N MET A 174 12.28 -13.71 -13.70
CA MET A 174 11.59 -14.97 -13.95
C MET A 174 11.55 -15.37 -15.43
N THR A 175 11.43 -16.67 -15.71
CA THR A 175 11.13 -17.14 -17.07
C THR A 175 9.70 -16.77 -17.52
N PRO A 176 9.44 -16.63 -18.84
CA PRO A 176 8.12 -16.23 -19.35
C PRO A 176 6.94 -17.11 -18.89
N VAL A 177 7.20 -18.40 -18.62
CA VAL A 177 6.19 -19.32 -18.08
C VAL A 177 5.80 -18.94 -16.66
N TRP A 178 6.78 -18.63 -15.81
CA TRP A 178 6.54 -18.21 -14.43
C TRP A 178 6.02 -16.79 -14.34
N GLN A 179 6.46 -15.88 -15.22
CA GLN A 179 5.83 -14.58 -15.40
C GLN A 179 4.33 -14.75 -15.69
N LYS A 180 3.96 -15.58 -16.68
CA LYS A 180 2.55 -15.84 -16.98
C LYS A 180 1.78 -16.47 -15.81
N ARG A 181 2.40 -17.33 -15.01
CA ARG A 181 1.79 -17.96 -13.81
C ARG A 181 1.55 -16.94 -12.69
N PHE A 182 2.52 -16.10 -12.36
CA PHE A 182 2.31 -14.97 -11.46
C PHE A 182 1.18 -14.08 -11.97
N LEU A 183 1.18 -13.78 -13.28
CA LEU A 183 0.15 -12.97 -13.93
C LEU A 183 -1.23 -13.64 -14.11
N THR A 184 -1.43 -14.89 -13.71
CA THR A 184 -2.75 -15.54 -13.64
C THR A 184 -3.14 -15.95 -12.22
N TRP A 185 -2.28 -16.72 -11.54
CA TRP A 185 -2.56 -17.29 -10.22
C TRP A 185 -2.18 -16.34 -9.10
N GLY A 186 -1.04 -15.67 -9.20
CA GLY A 186 -0.58 -14.71 -8.19
C GLY A 186 -1.56 -13.57 -7.98
N ILE A 187 -2.30 -13.14 -9.01
CA ILE A 187 -3.39 -12.15 -8.82
C ILE A 187 -4.61 -12.74 -8.13
N ILE A 188 -4.96 -14.01 -8.36
CA ILE A 188 -6.06 -14.63 -7.62
C ILE A 188 -5.68 -14.72 -6.14
N ILE A 189 -4.42 -15.05 -5.84
CA ILE A 189 -3.88 -15.11 -4.48
C ILE A 189 -3.75 -13.71 -3.88
N ALA A 190 -3.12 -12.74 -4.53
CA ALA A 190 -3.02 -11.36 -4.05
C ALA A 190 -4.41 -10.72 -3.86
N VAL A 191 -5.33 -10.84 -4.82
CA VAL A 191 -6.66 -10.19 -4.74
C VAL A 191 -7.58 -10.90 -3.76
N PHE A 192 -7.83 -12.20 -3.94
CA PHE A 192 -8.80 -12.95 -3.11
C PHE A 192 -8.13 -13.56 -1.88
N GLY A 193 -6.96 -14.18 -2.05
CA GLY A 193 -6.17 -14.72 -0.95
C GLY A 193 -5.84 -13.64 0.09
N MET A 194 -5.12 -12.60 -0.30
CA MET A 194 -4.57 -11.66 0.68
C MET A 194 -5.56 -10.61 1.22
N ARG A 195 -6.63 -10.28 0.48
CA ARG A 195 -7.61 -9.25 0.93
C ARG A 195 -8.92 -9.84 1.47
N ILE A 196 -9.18 -11.14 1.28
CA ILE A 196 -10.38 -11.82 1.79
C ILE A 196 -9.99 -13.03 2.65
N VAL A 197 -9.26 -14.00 2.10
CA VAL A 197 -8.95 -15.25 2.81
C VAL A 197 -8.01 -15.02 4.00
N PHE A 198 -7.00 -14.15 3.87
CA PHE A 198 -6.01 -13.89 4.91
C PHE A 198 -6.60 -13.16 6.13
N PRO A 199 -7.36 -12.05 5.98
CA PRO A 199 -8.11 -11.46 7.10
C PRO A 199 -9.07 -12.46 7.77
N LEU A 200 -9.81 -13.25 6.98
CA LEU A 200 -10.70 -14.29 7.52
C LEU A 200 -9.92 -15.38 8.28
N ALA A 201 -8.72 -15.77 7.80
CA ALA A 201 -7.86 -16.75 8.45
C ALA A 201 -7.29 -16.21 9.77
N ILE A 202 -6.88 -14.93 9.82
CA ILE A 202 -6.45 -14.25 11.04
C ILE A 202 -7.57 -14.30 12.09
N VAL A 203 -8.80 -13.88 11.73
CA VAL A 203 -9.94 -13.89 12.66
C VAL A 203 -10.32 -15.31 13.07
N ALA A 204 -10.32 -16.28 12.15
CA ALA A 204 -10.60 -17.69 12.47
C ALA A 204 -9.60 -18.24 13.50
N ILE A 205 -8.31 -17.94 13.36
CA ILE A 205 -7.25 -18.36 14.29
C ILE A 205 -7.35 -17.60 15.63
N ALA A 206 -7.49 -16.28 15.59
CA ALA A 206 -7.52 -15.42 16.78
C ALA A 206 -8.76 -15.69 17.66
N ALA A 207 -9.95 -15.77 17.07
CA ALA A 207 -11.18 -16.09 17.78
C ALA A 207 -11.40 -17.60 17.99
N ARG A 208 -10.55 -18.45 17.40
CA ARG A 208 -10.63 -19.93 17.44
C ARG A 208 -11.97 -20.48 16.93
N ILE A 209 -12.46 -19.91 15.84
CA ILE A 209 -13.73 -20.27 15.17
C ILE A 209 -13.48 -20.89 13.79
N GLY A 210 -14.48 -21.56 13.22
CA GLY A 210 -14.38 -22.11 11.88
C GLY A 210 -14.23 -21.01 10.81
N PRO A 211 -13.60 -21.28 9.64
CA PRO A 211 -13.52 -20.29 8.55
C PRO A 211 -14.88 -19.82 8.04
N TRP A 212 -15.90 -20.69 8.11
CA TRP A 212 -17.28 -20.34 7.79
C TRP A 212 -17.89 -19.40 8.84
N ASP A 213 -17.63 -19.66 10.13
CA ASP A 213 -18.11 -18.81 11.21
C ASP A 213 -17.43 -17.44 11.19
N ALA A 214 -16.15 -17.36 10.81
CA ALA A 214 -15.44 -16.10 10.59
C ALA A 214 -16.06 -15.28 9.44
N LEU A 215 -16.50 -15.93 8.36
CA LEU A 215 -17.23 -15.27 7.27
C LEU A 215 -18.63 -14.80 7.72
N VAL A 216 -19.34 -15.61 8.51
CA VAL A 216 -20.63 -15.24 9.10
C VAL A 216 -20.48 -14.05 10.07
N LEU A 217 -19.43 -14.04 10.89
CA LEU A 217 -19.07 -12.96 11.80
C LEU A 217 -18.78 -11.67 11.01
N ALA A 218 -17.93 -11.73 9.98
CA ALA A 218 -17.64 -10.59 9.11
C ALA A 218 -18.89 -10.02 8.40
N ALA A 219 -19.89 -10.86 8.13
CA ALA A 219 -21.13 -10.47 7.47
C ALA A 219 -22.22 -9.95 8.43
N ARG A 220 -22.27 -10.44 9.68
CA ARG A 220 -23.31 -10.09 10.67
C ARG A 220 -22.87 -9.08 11.71
N GLU A 221 -21.60 -9.14 12.14
CA GLU A 221 -21.04 -8.37 13.24
C GLU A 221 -19.69 -7.74 12.80
N PRO A 222 -19.70 -6.79 11.85
CA PRO A 222 -18.46 -6.25 11.27
C PRO A 222 -17.61 -5.47 12.29
N GLU A 223 -18.24 -4.90 13.32
CA GLU A 223 -17.55 -4.24 14.44
C GLU A 223 -16.69 -5.23 15.26
N GLU A 224 -17.22 -6.42 15.55
CA GLU A 224 -16.53 -7.49 16.28
C GLU A 224 -15.38 -8.04 15.44
N TYR A 225 -15.64 -8.31 14.16
CA TYR A 225 -14.64 -8.73 13.19
C TYR A 225 -13.48 -7.72 13.07
N ALA A 226 -13.81 -6.42 12.98
CA ALA A 226 -12.82 -5.34 12.96
C ALA A 226 -12.04 -5.24 14.27
N ARG A 227 -12.65 -5.46 15.43
CA ARG A 227 -11.91 -5.47 16.71
C ARG A 227 -10.88 -6.58 16.75
N ILE A 228 -11.27 -7.82 16.42
CA ILE A 228 -10.36 -8.98 16.39
C ILE A 228 -9.20 -8.76 15.40
N MET A 229 -9.47 -8.14 14.24
CA MET A 229 -8.42 -7.76 13.27
C MET A 229 -7.46 -6.69 13.81
N ASN A 230 -7.94 -5.70 14.58
CA ASN A 230 -7.09 -4.68 15.20
C ASN A 230 -6.29 -5.26 16.38
N ASP A 231 -6.88 -6.15 17.19
CA ASP A 231 -6.18 -6.85 18.27
C ASP A 231 -5.03 -7.72 17.71
N ALA A 232 -5.17 -8.22 16.48
CA ALA A 232 -4.12 -8.94 15.75
C ALA A 232 -3.06 -8.02 15.10
N HIS A 233 -3.15 -6.69 15.23
CA HIS A 233 -2.23 -5.76 14.57
C HIS A 233 -0.77 -5.92 15.01
N LEU A 234 -0.49 -5.97 16.32
CA LEU A 234 0.87 -6.11 16.86
C LEU A 234 1.64 -7.34 16.33
N PRO A 235 1.10 -8.58 16.40
CA PRO A 235 1.84 -9.75 15.90
C PRO A 235 2.07 -9.69 14.38
N ILE A 236 1.14 -9.14 13.59
CA ILE A 236 1.29 -9.09 12.13
C ILE A 236 2.23 -7.96 11.72
N ALA A 237 2.18 -6.80 12.37
CA ALA A 237 3.11 -5.70 12.17
C ALA A 237 4.55 -6.08 12.54
N ALA A 238 4.73 -6.86 13.61
CA ALA A 238 6.01 -7.47 13.96
C ALA A 238 6.50 -8.42 12.85
N PHE A 239 5.70 -9.42 12.48
CA PHE A 239 6.04 -10.42 11.45
C PHE A 239 6.38 -9.78 10.10
N GLY A 240 5.46 -8.96 9.57
CA GLY A 240 5.59 -8.32 8.26
C GLY A 240 6.69 -7.27 8.26
N GLY A 241 6.81 -6.49 9.34
CA GLY A 241 7.90 -5.54 9.51
C GLY A 241 9.28 -6.22 9.47
N THR A 242 9.46 -7.37 10.13
CA THR A 242 10.74 -8.10 10.06
C THR A 242 11.01 -8.65 8.66
N PHE A 243 10.00 -9.26 8.03
CA PHE A 243 10.13 -9.82 6.68
C PHE A 243 10.50 -8.74 5.65
N LEU A 244 9.77 -7.62 5.65
CA LEU A 244 10.01 -6.50 4.74
C LEU A 244 11.33 -5.79 5.01
N MET A 245 11.76 -5.72 6.28
CA MET A 245 13.07 -5.17 6.62
C MET A 245 14.20 -6.05 6.08
N MET A 246 14.08 -7.38 6.16
CA MET A 246 15.02 -8.28 5.50
C MET A 246 15.02 -8.10 3.98
N VAL A 247 13.84 -8.06 3.33
CA VAL A 247 13.71 -7.76 1.88
C VAL A 247 14.44 -6.47 1.49
N GLY A 248 14.27 -5.40 2.28
CA GLY A 248 14.94 -4.13 2.03
C GLY A 248 16.44 -4.17 2.31
N LEU A 249 16.88 -4.78 3.42
CA LEU A 249 18.29 -4.80 3.82
C LEU A 249 19.13 -5.68 2.88
N SER A 250 18.64 -6.87 2.48
CA SER A 250 19.32 -7.73 1.51
C SER A 250 19.56 -7.04 0.16
N TYR A 251 18.79 -5.99 -0.18
CA TYR A 251 19.04 -5.17 -1.37
C TYR A 251 20.15 -4.10 -1.19
N PHE A 252 20.34 -3.58 0.02
CA PHE A 252 21.34 -2.54 0.29
C PHE A 252 22.67 -3.11 0.80
N PHE A 253 22.65 -4.30 1.41
CA PHE A 253 23.82 -5.07 1.83
C PHE A 253 24.24 -6.07 0.73
N ASP A 254 24.24 -5.61 -0.52
CA ASP A 254 24.78 -6.35 -1.67
C ASP A 254 26.14 -5.77 -2.10
N SER A 255 27.16 -6.64 -2.14
CA SER A 255 28.52 -6.30 -2.55
C SER A 255 28.71 -6.18 -4.07
N GLU A 256 27.81 -6.77 -4.88
CA GLU A 256 27.84 -6.66 -6.34
C GLU A 256 27.15 -5.39 -6.86
N LYS A 257 26.48 -4.63 -5.97
CA LYS A 257 25.70 -3.44 -6.31
C LYS A 257 26.57 -2.28 -6.83
N LYS A 258 26.57 -2.09 -8.16
CA LYS A 258 27.36 -1.05 -8.87
C LYS A 258 26.74 0.35 -8.87
N ILE A 259 25.51 0.51 -8.39
CA ILE A 259 24.74 1.75 -8.46
C ILE A 259 24.29 2.14 -7.05
N HIS A 260 24.45 3.43 -6.72
CA HIS A 260 24.04 4.01 -5.45
C HIS A 260 23.33 5.34 -5.71
N TRP A 261 22.18 5.54 -5.10
CA TRP A 261 21.41 6.79 -5.13
C TRP A 261 21.90 7.70 -4.01
N LEU A 262 21.90 7.22 -2.78
CA LEU A 262 22.48 7.87 -1.61
C LEU A 262 23.92 7.37 -1.38
N ARG A 263 24.84 7.85 -2.22
CA ARG A 263 26.26 7.44 -2.28
C ARG A 263 27.00 7.40 -0.93
N GLY A 264 26.58 8.17 0.08
CA GLY A 264 27.13 8.12 1.42
C GLY A 264 26.74 6.84 2.17
N LEU A 265 25.43 6.67 2.42
CA LEU A 265 24.88 5.54 3.18
C LEU A 265 25.08 4.21 2.46
N GLU A 266 24.77 4.15 1.16
CA GLU A 266 24.86 2.89 0.40
C GLU A 266 26.30 2.38 0.26
N LYS A 267 27.30 3.28 0.18
CA LYS A 267 28.71 2.89 0.18
C LYS A 267 29.22 2.44 1.55
N VAL A 268 28.49 2.70 2.64
CA VAL A 268 28.78 2.08 3.95
C VAL A 268 28.14 0.69 3.99
N MET A 269 26.84 0.58 3.68
CA MET A 269 26.11 -0.70 3.67
C MET A 269 26.76 -1.74 2.72
N ALA A 270 27.09 -1.37 1.48
CA ALA A 270 27.73 -2.26 0.52
C ALA A 270 29.20 -2.63 0.88
N ARG A 271 29.88 -1.87 1.75
CA ARG A 271 31.19 -2.30 2.32
C ARG A 271 31.00 -3.28 3.47
N SER A 272 30.00 -3.03 4.31
CA SER A 272 29.59 -3.90 5.41
C SER A 272 29.04 -5.25 4.94
N ALA A 273 28.47 -5.32 3.72
CA ALA A 273 28.01 -6.54 3.04
C ALA A 273 29.05 -7.67 2.91
N THR A 274 30.33 -7.39 3.12
CA THR A 274 31.39 -8.41 3.18
C THR A 274 31.25 -9.34 4.39
N ILE A 275 30.50 -8.93 5.43
CA ILE A 275 30.17 -9.73 6.61
C ILE A 275 28.79 -10.37 6.39
N ARG A 276 28.75 -11.67 6.08
CA ARG A 276 27.49 -12.42 5.95
C ARG A 276 26.67 -12.33 7.24
N GLY A 277 25.38 -12.01 7.13
CA GLY A 277 24.48 -11.93 8.29
C GLY A 277 24.49 -10.59 9.02
N ILE A 278 25.13 -9.54 8.48
CA ILE A 278 25.12 -8.20 9.11
C ILE A 278 23.73 -7.57 9.09
N GLU A 279 22.96 -7.81 8.03
CA GLU A 279 21.55 -7.50 7.90
C GLU A 279 20.70 -8.20 8.98
N ILE A 280 20.95 -9.50 9.21
CA ILE A 280 20.28 -10.27 10.28
C ILE A 280 20.64 -9.70 11.66
N ALA A 281 21.92 -9.40 11.91
CA ALA A 281 22.38 -8.84 13.18
C ALA A 281 21.78 -7.44 13.44
N PHE A 282 21.63 -6.60 12.41
CA PHE A 282 20.94 -5.31 12.49
C PHE A 282 19.46 -5.49 12.82
N VAL A 283 18.77 -6.42 12.15
CA VAL A 283 17.36 -6.73 12.42
C VAL A 283 17.15 -7.22 13.86
N LEU A 284 17.99 -8.15 14.34
CA LEU A 284 17.94 -8.64 15.72
C LEU A 284 18.20 -7.51 16.74
N ALA A 285 19.18 -6.63 16.49
CA ALA A 285 19.42 -5.48 17.35
C ALA A 285 18.22 -4.53 17.40
N LEU A 286 17.57 -4.27 16.25
CA LEU A 286 16.39 -3.43 16.18
C LEU A 286 15.16 -4.08 16.85
N MET A 287 15.00 -5.40 16.72
CA MET A 287 13.98 -6.18 17.44
C MET A 287 14.16 -6.07 18.96
N LEU A 288 15.39 -6.12 19.47
CA LEU A 288 15.67 -5.94 20.90
C LEU A 288 15.33 -4.52 21.38
N VAL A 289 15.60 -3.49 20.57
CA VAL A 289 15.22 -2.10 20.88
C VAL A 289 13.69 -1.95 20.94
N PHE A 290 12.96 -2.46 19.94
CA PHE A 290 11.50 -2.39 19.94
C PHE A 290 10.87 -3.24 21.05
N SER A 291 11.39 -4.44 21.32
CA SER A 291 10.98 -5.26 22.47
C SER A 291 11.15 -4.53 23.80
N TRP A 292 12.21 -3.73 23.96
CA TRP A 292 12.43 -2.92 25.16
C TRP A 292 11.47 -1.72 25.24
N LEU A 293 11.12 -1.10 24.10
CA LEU A 293 10.19 0.02 24.03
C LEU A 293 8.73 -0.40 24.28
N ILE A 294 8.30 -1.56 23.79
CA ILE A 294 6.95 -2.10 24.02
C ILE A 294 6.79 -2.53 25.48
N GLY A 295 7.75 -3.34 25.98
CA GLY A 295 7.71 -3.91 27.32
C GLY A 295 6.55 -4.89 27.57
N GLY A 296 6.42 -5.31 28.84
CA GLY A 296 5.31 -6.15 29.29
C GLY A 296 5.17 -7.50 28.57
N GLU A 297 3.93 -7.97 28.48
CA GLU A 297 3.57 -9.25 27.84
C GLU A 297 3.58 -9.15 26.30
N GLU A 298 3.24 -7.96 25.77
CA GLU A 298 3.23 -7.64 24.34
C GLU A 298 4.63 -7.72 23.70
N ALA A 299 5.69 -7.35 24.43
CA ALA A 299 7.07 -7.52 23.96
C ALA A 299 7.41 -8.98 23.63
N SER A 300 6.87 -9.95 24.39
CA SER A 300 7.04 -11.37 24.10
C SER A 300 6.36 -11.73 22.78
N VAL A 301 5.11 -11.29 22.58
CA VAL A 301 4.35 -11.54 21.33
C VAL A 301 5.09 -10.92 20.14
N PHE A 302 5.54 -9.67 20.26
CA PHE A 302 6.32 -8.97 19.24
C PHE A 302 7.58 -9.77 18.84
N VAL A 303 8.41 -10.18 19.82
CA VAL A 303 9.65 -10.91 19.53
C VAL A 303 9.39 -12.26 18.86
N HIS A 304 8.41 -13.03 19.33
CA HIS A 304 8.08 -14.31 18.71
C HIS A 304 7.62 -14.14 17.25
N CYS A 305 6.72 -13.20 16.99
CA CYS A 305 6.21 -12.93 15.64
C CYS A 305 7.27 -12.35 14.70
N ALA A 306 8.13 -11.47 15.21
CA ALA A 306 9.29 -10.96 14.47
C ALA A 306 10.28 -12.09 14.12
N ILE A 307 10.58 -13.00 15.06
CA ILE A 307 11.38 -14.20 14.78
C ILE A 307 10.73 -15.06 13.69
N TYR A 308 9.40 -15.27 13.72
CA TYR A 308 8.73 -16.00 12.64
C TYR A 308 8.80 -15.28 11.29
N GLY A 309 8.79 -13.94 11.25
CA GLY A 309 9.02 -13.13 10.05
C GLY A 309 10.43 -13.35 9.47
N LEU A 310 11.45 -13.27 10.34
CA LEU A 310 12.85 -13.55 9.97
C LEU A 310 13.05 -15.00 9.48
N LEU A 311 12.48 -15.98 10.20
CA LEU A 311 12.55 -17.39 9.80
C LEU A 311 11.83 -17.65 8.47
N THR A 312 10.71 -16.98 8.21
CA THR A 312 9.98 -17.10 6.93
C THR A 312 10.82 -16.54 5.78
N PHE A 313 11.46 -15.38 5.98
CA PHE A 313 12.38 -14.81 4.99
C PHE A 313 13.52 -15.80 4.63
N LEU A 314 14.24 -16.29 5.64
CA LEU A 314 15.34 -17.24 5.47
C LEU A 314 14.87 -18.55 4.84
N ALA A 315 13.69 -19.06 5.21
CA ALA A 315 13.12 -20.27 4.62
C ALA A 315 12.78 -20.09 3.13
N VAL A 316 12.27 -18.92 2.73
CA VAL A 316 11.99 -18.61 1.31
C VAL A 316 13.28 -18.50 0.50
N GLU A 317 14.34 -17.87 1.03
CA GLU A 317 15.65 -17.84 0.37
C GLU A 317 16.25 -19.24 0.21
N VAL A 318 16.28 -20.05 1.27
CA VAL A 318 16.79 -21.44 1.23
C VAL A 318 15.99 -22.30 0.25
N VAL A 319 14.66 -22.17 0.21
CA VAL A 319 13.83 -22.87 -0.78
C VAL A 319 14.16 -22.42 -2.20
N GLY A 320 14.43 -21.12 -2.41
CA GLY A 320 14.93 -20.59 -3.69
C GLY A 320 16.24 -21.24 -4.12
N GLU A 321 17.27 -21.18 -3.26
CA GLU A 321 18.60 -21.74 -3.52
C GLU A 321 18.56 -23.26 -3.80
N LEU A 322 17.79 -24.01 -3.00
CA LEU A 322 17.65 -25.47 -3.19
C LEU A 322 16.96 -25.81 -4.52
N LEU A 323 15.93 -25.04 -4.91
CA LEU A 323 15.27 -25.20 -6.20
C LEU A 323 16.22 -24.88 -7.36
N ASP A 324 16.97 -23.78 -7.29
CA ASP A 324 17.94 -23.40 -8.31
C ASP A 324 19.10 -24.40 -8.43
N ALA A 325 19.63 -24.89 -7.31
CA ALA A 325 20.66 -25.93 -7.27
C ALA A 325 20.17 -27.24 -7.89
N SER A 326 18.95 -27.68 -7.57
CA SER A 326 18.34 -28.88 -8.16
C SER A 326 18.18 -28.78 -9.69
N GLN A 327 18.02 -27.56 -10.20
CA GLN A 327 17.76 -27.30 -11.62
C GLN A 327 19.01 -27.16 -12.48
N GLN A 328 20.22 -27.11 -11.92
CA GLN A 328 21.43 -27.28 -12.72
C GLN A 328 21.55 -28.71 -13.33
N THR A 329 20.79 -29.67 -12.81
CA THR A 329 20.79 -31.09 -13.24
C THR A 329 19.61 -31.45 -14.17
N MET A 330 18.59 -30.59 -14.30
CA MET A 330 17.44 -30.81 -15.20
C MET A 330 17.34 -29.71 -16.27
N SER A 331 16.71 -30.01 -17.41
CA SER A 331 16.80 -29.18 -18.62
C SER A 331 16.48 -27.69 -18.40
N ALA A 332 17.13 -26.83 -19.18
CA ALA A 332 17.08 -25.36 -19.14
C ALA A 332 15.67 -24.71 -19.34
N ALA A 333 14.60 -25.50 -19.43
CA ALA A 333 13.22 -25.06 -19.48
C ALA A 333 12.57 -24.85 -18.08
N ALA A 334 13.14 -25.39 -16.99
CA ALA A 334 12.52 -25.36 -15.66
C ALA A 334 12.86 -24.13 -14.78
N LYS A 335 13.77 -23.26 -15.23
CA LYS A 335 14.51 -22.26 -14.43
C LYS A 335 13.67 -21.46 -13.40
N GLY A 336 14.12 -21.51 -12.14
CA GLY A 336 14.11 -20.51 -11.05
C GLY A 336 12.82 -19.83 -10.60
N GLY A 337 11.72 -19.98 -11.33
CA GLY A 337 10.53 -19.17 -11.05
C GLY A 337 9.65 -19.64 -9.90
N LEU A 338 9.84 -20.84 -9.32
CA LEU A 338 9.01 -21.29 -8.18
C LEU A 338 9.40 -20.60 -6.87
N GLY A 339 10.70 -20.55 -6.54
CA GLY A 339 11.18 -19.86 -5.33
C GLY A 339 10.84 -18.37 -5.38
N ALA A 340 11.15 -17.73 -6.51
CA ALA A 340 10.79 -16.33 -6.75
C ALA A 340 9.26 -16.09 -6.79
N PHE A 341 8.43 -17.06 -7.21
CA PHE A 341 6.97 -16.95 -7.12
C PHE A 341 6.51 -16.97 -5.67
N ILE A 342 6.98 -17.93 -4.86
CA ILE A 342 6.67 -17.99 -3.42
C ILE A 342 7.11 -16.68 -2.73
N TYR A 343 8.30 -16.18 -3.05
CA TYR A 343 8.80 -14.89 -2.57
C TYR A 343 7.84 -13.74 -2.90
N LEU A 344 7.37 -13.64 -4.15
CA LEU A 344 6.40 -12.60 -4.55
C LEU A 344 5.09 -12.71 -3.77
N GLU A 345 4.53 -13.91 -3.59
CA GLU A 345 3.27 -14.09 -2.85
C GLU A 345 3.41 -13.73 -1.36
N VAL A 346 4.53 -14.07 -0.70
CA VAL A 346 4.78 -13.71 0.72
C VAL A 346 5.08 -12.21 0.88
N LEU A 347 5.71 -11.59 -0.12
CA LEU A 347 5.93 -10.15 -0.16
C LEU A 347 4.61 -9.39 -0.39
N ASP A 348 3.78 -9.81 -1.34
CA ASP A 348 2.41 -9.28 -1.52
C ASP A 348 1.58 -9.47 -0.25
N ALA A 349 1.75 -10.61 0.44
CA ALA A 349 1.09 -10.87 1.70
C ALA A 349 1.47 -9.86 2.78
N SER A 350 2.77 -9.62 2.94
CA SER A 350 3.31 -8.70 3.96
C SER A 350 2.82 -7.26 3.74
N PHE A 351 2.78 -6.80 2.49
CA PHE A 351 2.30 -5.46 2.17
C PHE A 351 0.77 -5.30 2.23
N SER A 352 0.03 -6.33 1.86
CA SER A 352 -1.44 -6.27 1.83
C SER A 352 -2.07 -5.94 3.19
N PHE A 353 -1.35 -6.20 4.29
CA PHE A 353 -1.84 -5.98 5.63
C PHE A 353 -2.07 -4.50 5.96
N ASP A 354 -1.12 -3.60 5.63
CA ASP A 354 -1.26 -2.16 5.89
C ASP A 354 -2.46 -1.58 5.10
N GLY A 355 -2.67 -2.02 3.86
CA GLY A 355 -3.84 -1.66 3.05
C GLY A 355 -5.18 -2.15 3.62
N VAL A 356 -5.21 -3.36 4.18
CA VAL A 356 -6.41 -3.89 4.87
C VAL A 356 -6.68 -3.17 6.20
N ILE A 357 -5.66 -2.88 7.00
CA ILE A 357 -5.81 -2.12 8.25
C ILE A 357 -6.28 -0.69 7.96
N GLY A 358 -5.66 0.00 7.00
CA GLY A 358 -6.10 1.32 6.57
C GLY A 358 -7.53 1.36 6.01
N ALA A 359 -8.01 0.25 5.45
CA ALA A 359 -9.41 0.16 5.01
C ALA A 359 -10.41 0.18 6.18
N PHE A 360 -10.06 -0.41 7.33
CA PHE A 360 -10.91 -0.40 8.53
C PHE A 360 -11.12 1.02 9.09
N ALA A 361 -10.21 1.96 8.84
CA ALA A 361 -10.39 3.37 9.20
C ALA A 361 -11.52 4.07 8.40
N LEU A 362 -11.89 3.54 7.22
CA LEU A 362 -12.99 4.05 6.40
C LEU A 362 -14.28 3.22 6.52
N THR A 363 -14.18 1.90 6.64
CA THR A 363 -15.35 1.03 6.77
C THR A 363 -14.97 -0.32 7.40
N GLN A 364 -15.85 -0.85 8.24
CA GLN A 364 -15.67 -2.17 8.84
C GLN A 364 -16.31 -3.30 8.03
N ASN A 365 -17.08 -2.97 6.99
CA ASN A 365 -17.76 -3.97 6.17
C ASN A 365 -16.77 -4.66 5.23
N LEU A 366 -16.44 -5.93 5.52
CA LEU A 366 -15.49 -6.74 4.75
C LEU A 366 -15.78 -6.77 3.25
N PHE A 367 -17.05 -6.75 2.83
CA PHE A 367 -17.41 -6.76 1.40
C PHE A 367 -17.08 -5.42 0.73
N VAL A 368 -17.25 -4.29 1.43
CA VAL A 368 -16.87 -2.95 0.92
C VAL A 368 -15.35 -2.84 0.82
N ILE A 369 -14.62 -3.34 1.83
CA ILE A 369 -13.15 -3.46 1.82
C ILE A 369 -12.69 -4.28 0.61
N ALA A 370 -13.23 -5.51 0.46
CA ALA A 370 -12.87 -6.43 -0.62
C ALA A 370 -13.14 -5.86 -2.01
N ILE A 371 -14.26 -5.14 -2.20
CA ILE A 371 -14.56 -4.43 -3.46
C ILE A 371 -13.56 -3.29 -3.70
N GLY A 372 -13.38 -2.39 -2.72
CA GLY A 372 -12.53 -1.21 -2.87
C GLY A 372 -11.06 -1.55 -3.12
N LEU A 373 -10.47 -2.37 -2.24
CA LEU A 373 -9.09 -2.83 -2.39
C LEU A 373 -8.94 -3.74 -3.61
N GLY A 374 -9.94 -4.56 -3.95
CA GLY A 374 -9.95 -5.41 -5.14
C GLY A 374 -9.88 -4.62 -6.46
N ILE A 375 -10.52 -3.44 -6.53
CA ILE A 375 -10.36 -2.51 -7.66
C ILE A 375 -8.91 -2.02 -7.74
N GLY A 376 -8.35 -1.54 -6.62
CA GLY A 376 -6.99 -1.00 -6.57
C GLY A 376 -5.93 -2.04 -6.95
N ALA A 377 -6.07 -3.27 -6.44
CA ALA A 377 -5.22 -4.42 -6.77
C ALA A 377 -5.13 -4.70 -8.28
N MET A 378 -6.23 -4.50 -9.02
CA MET A 378 -6.23 -4.67 -10.47
C MET A 378 -5.42 -3.58 -11.20
N TYR A 379 -5.35 -2.36 -10.67
CA TYR A 379 -4.46 -1.32 -11.18
C TYR A 379 -3.00 -1.58 -10.82
N VAL A 380 -2.71 -1.95 -9.57
CA VAL A 380 -1.38 -2.35 -9.08
C VAL A 380 -0.81 -3.43 -10.01
N ARG A 381 -1.58 -4.51 -10.25
CA ARG A 381 -1.25 -5.55 -11.24
C ARG A 381 -1.00 -4.98 -12.63
N SER A 382 -1.95 -4.24 -13.20
CA SER A 382 -1.83 -3.70 -14.57
C SER A 382 -0.56 -2.85 -14.72
N MET A 383 -0.14 -2.18 -13.63
CA MET A 383 1.10 -1.44 -13.55
C MET A 383 2.32 -2.36 -13.47
N THR A 384 2.34 -3.39 -12.62
CA THR A 384 3.41 -4.41 -12.59
C THR A 384 3.64 -5.02 -13.96
N ILE A 385 2.56 -5.43 -14.67
CA ILE A 385 2.63 -5.97 -16.03
C ILE A 385 3.25 -4.95 -16.98
N MET A 386 2.77 -3.70 -16.97
CA MET A 386 3.26 -2.65 -17.85
C MET A 386 4.75 -2.34 -17.61
N LEU A 387 5.18 -2.30 -16.34
CA LEU A 387 6.56 -2.03 -15.95
C LEU A 387 7.52 -3.14 -16.42
N VAL A 388 7.08 -4.40 -16.42
CA VAL A 388 7.86 -5.55 -16.95
C VAL A 388 7.80 -5.62 -18.47
N GLU A 389 6.62 -5.64 -19.09
CA GLU A 389 6.49 -5.76 -20.56
C GLU A 389 7.14 -4.59 -21.33
N LYS A 390 7.24 -3.40 -20.72
CA LYS A 390 7.93 -2.24 -21.32
C LYS A 390 9.37 -2.04 -20.85
N GLY A 391 9.87 -2.87 -19.93
CA GLY A 391 11.23 -2.72 -19.38
C GLY A 391 11.48 -1.39 -18.66
N THR A 392 10.44 -0.67 -18.22
CA THR A 392 10.55 0.71 -17.70
C THR A 392 11.41 0.83 -16.44
N LEU A 393 11.57 -0.25 -15.66
CA LEU A 393 12.55 -0.28 -14.56
C LEU A 393 14.00 -0.13 -15.05
N ALA A 394 14.35 -0.73 -16.18
CA ALA A 394 15.71 -0.66 -16.75
C ALA A 394 16.03 0.73 -17.32
N GLU A 395 15.02 1.48 -17.77
CA GLU A 395 15.19 2.86 -18.26
C GLU A 395 15.44 3.88 -17.13
N TYR A 396 15.00 3.59 -15.90
CA TYR A 396 15.08 4.53 -14.76
C TYR A 396 16.01 4.05 -13.65
N ARG A 397 17.30 4.36 -13.83
CA ARG A 397 18.44 3.97 -12.98
C ARG A 397 18.24 3.94 -11.46
N TYR A 398 17.51 4.90 -10.88
CA TYR A 398 17.32 4.99 -9.42
C TYR A 398 15.92 4.56 -8.96
N LEU A 399 14.99 4.25 -9.87
CA LEU A 399 13.60 3.91 -9.54
C LEU A 399 13.53 2.72 -8.57
N GLU A 400 14.34 1.71 -8.84
CA GLU A 400 14.49 0.50 -8.03
C GLU A 400 14.99 0.81 -6.61
N HIS A 401 15.97 1.71 -6.46
CA HIS A 401 16.49 2.11 -5.15
C HIS A 401 15.44 2.87 -4.34
N GLY A 402 14.66 3.74 -4.98
CA GLY A 402 13.54 4.42 -4.33
C GLY A 402 12.51 3.46 -3.77
N ALA A 403 12.22 2.36 -4.48
CA ALA A 403 11.28 1.35 -4.04
C ALA A 403 11.80 0.56 -2.82
N PHE A 404 13.04 0.09 -2.82
CA PHE A 404 13.59 -0.56 -1.63
C PHE A 404 13.77 0.39 -0.43
N TYR A 405 13.99 1.69 -0.65
CA TYR A 405 13.92 2.68 0.43
C TYR A 405 12.50 2.84 0.99
N ALA A 406 11.48 2.81 0.13
CA ALA A 406 10.08 2.83 0.56
C ALA A 406 9.75 1.59 1.40
N ILE A 407 10.18 0.39 0.97
CA ILE A 407 10.03 -0.86 1.75
C ILE A 407 10.70 -0.78 3.12
N LEU A 408 11.96 -0.32 3.20
CA LEU A 408 12.65 -0.18 4.50
C LEU A 408 11.92 0.78 5.43
N ILE A 409 11.43 1.90 4.89
CA ILE A 409 10.69 2.90 5.67
C ILE A 409 9.34 2.33 6.10
N LEU A 410 8.63 1.59 5.24
CA LEU A 410 7.39 0.90 5.59
C LEU A 410 7.62 -0.15 6.68
N ALA A 411 8.70 -0.93 6.60
CA ALA A 411 9.05 -1.92 7.62
C ALA A 411 9.33 -1.30 9.00
N VAL A 412 10.05 -0.16 9.03
CA VAL A 412 10.28 0.63 10.25
C VAL A 412 8.99 1.28 10.74
N ILE A 413 8.11 1.73 9.83
CA ILE A 413 6.77 2.23 10.15
C ILE A 413 5.93 1.13 10.79
N MET A 414 5.93 -0.11 10.28
CA MET A 414 5.19 -1.23 10.87
C MET A 414 5.69 -1.56 12.28
N TYR A 415 7.00 -1.50 12.53
CA TYR A 415 7.54 -1.57 13.90
C TYR A 415 7.07 -0.38 14.76
N ALA A 416 7.06 0.84 14.24
CA ALA A 416 6.59 2.02 14.98
C ALA A 416 5.08 2.02 15.23
N GLN A 417 4.28 1.39 14.34
CA GLN A 417 2.83 1.22 14.49
C GLN A 417 2.46 0.39 15.74
N THR A 418 3.34 -0.51 16.21
CA THR A 418 3.11 -1.26 17.47
C THR A 418 3.28 -0.40 18.73
N LEU A 419 3.89 0.78 18.63
CA LEU A 419 4.06 1.74 19.73
C LEU A 419 3.08 2.91 19.65
N MET A 420 2.72 3.34 18.44
CA MET A 420 1.87 4.49 18.18
C MET A 420 1.14 4.36 16.85
N HIS A 421 -0.14 4.70 16.80
CA HIS A 421 -0.88 4.71 15.53
C HIS A 421 -0.30 5.76 14.58
N ILE A 422 0.16 5.31 13.40
CA ILE A 422 0.69 6.15 12.32
C ILE A 422 -0.37 6.25 11.22
N PRO A 423 -0.86 7.47 10.89
CA PRO A 423 -1.82 7.66 9.80
C PRO A 423 -1.30 7.14 8.46
N GLU A 424 -2.14 6.39 7.75
CA GLU A 424 -1.87 5.73 6.47
C GLU A 424 -1.62 6.75 5.34
N VAL A 425 -2.08 7.99 5.54
CA VAL A 425 -1.72 9.14 4.70
C VAL A 425 -0.21 9.36 4.68
N ILE A 426 0.46 9.21 5.83
CA ILE A 426 1.90 9.45 5.96
C ILE A 426 2.68 8.26 5.39
N THR A 427 2.20 7.03 5.60
CA THR A 427 2.84 5.82 5.05
C THR A 427 2.81 5.84 3.52
N GLY A 428 1.62 6.00 2.92
CA GLY A 428 1.43 6.04 1.48
C GLY A 428 2.06 7.25 0.78
N LEU A 429 1.96 8.46 1.36
CA LEU A 429 2.63 9.64 0.78
C LEU A 429 4.16 9.58 0.95
N GLY A 430 4.67 8.96 2.02
CA GLY A 430 6.09 8.73 2.22
C GLY A 430 6.69 7.85 1.12
N GLY A 431 6.08 6.68 0.87
CA GLY A 431 6.44 5.79 -0.23
C GLY A 431 6.34 6.51 -1.59
N ALA A 432 5.19 7.11 -1.90
CA ALA A 432 4.99 7.83 -3.17
C ALA A 432 5.99 8.98 -3.38
N ALA A 433 6.37 9.71 -2.33
CA ALA A 433 7.38 10.78 -2.41
C ALA A 433 8.78 10.22 -2.72
N LEU A 434 9.16 9.09 -2.12
CA LEU A 434 10.46 8.44 -2.38
C LEU A 434 10.56 7.95 -3.83
N ILE A 435 9.51 7.29 -4.36
CA ILE A 435 9.46 6.91 -5.78
C ILE A 435 9.45 8.16 -6.68
N GLY A 436 8.74 9.21 -6.28
CA GLY A 436 8.71 10.49 -7.00
C GLY A 436 10.08 11.13 -7.15
N LEU A 437 10.84 11.17 -6.06
CA LEU A 437 12.21 11.68 -6.03
C LEU A 437 13.18 10.79 -6.81
N SER A 438 13.05 9.46 -6.72
CA SER A 438 13.92 8.52 -7.43
C SER A 438 13.69 8.55 -8.95
N LEU A 439 12.43 8.67 -9.39
CA LEU A 439 12.08 8.90 -10.80
C LEU A 439 12.59 10.26 -11.29
N TRP A 440 12.36 11.34 -10.54
CA TRP A 440 12.86 12.67 -10.91
C TRP A 440 14.39 12.70 -11.04
N SER A 441 15.09 12.05 -10.11
CA SER A 441 16.54 11.86 -10.15
C SER A 441 16.97 11.09 -11.42
N SER A 442 16.24 10.02 -11.78
CA SER A 442 16.50 9.23 -12.98
C SER A 442 16.25 10.02 -14.28
N ILE A 443 15.15 10.76 -14.37
CA ILE A 443 14.84 11.65 -15.51
C ILE A 443 15.93 12.72 -15.67
N ARG A 444 16.42 13.30 -14.56
CA ARG A 444 17.51 14.28 -14.57
C ARG A 444 18.83 13.66 -15.02
N HIS A 445 19.11 12.41 -14.64
CA HIS A 445 20.29 11.66 -15.06
C HIS A 445 20.25 11.37 -16.56
N ASN A 446 19.17 10.76 -17.07
CA ASN A 446 19.02 10.44 -18.49
C ASN A 446 19.05 11.69 -19.39
N LYS A 447 18.61 12.85 -18.90
CA LYS A 447 18.75 14.13 -19.61
C LYS A 447 20.20 14.64 -19.67
N ARG A 448 21.04 14.32 -18.68
CA ARG A 448 22.47 14.67 -18.66
C ARG A 448 23.26 13.76 -19.59
N GLU A 449 23.10 12.44 -19.47
CA GLU A 449 23.76 11.48 -20.38
C GLU A 449 23.42 11.79 -21.86
N ARG A 450 22.15 12.08 -22.19
CA ARG A 450 21.79 12.47 -23.56
C ARG A 450 22.44 13.80 -23.99
N ALA A 451 22.62 14.76 -23.09
CA ALA A 451 23.28 16.02 -23.40
C ALA A 451 24.79 15.83 -23.62
N GLU A 452 25.41 14.94 -22.85
CA GLU A 452 26.81 14.51 -22.98
C GLU A 452 27.00 13.74 -24.31
N ASP A 453 26.17 12.73 -24.62
CA ASP A 453 26.16 12.02 -25.92
C ASP A 453 26.01 12.98 -27.12
N HIS A 454 25.17 14.01 -27.00
CA HIS A 454 24.99 15.02 -28.05
C HIS A 454 26.18 15.98 -28.17
N ALA A 455 26.92 16.24 -27.08
CA ALA A 455 28.17 16.99 -27.11
C ALA A 455 29.29 16.18 -27.76
N ASP A 456 29.51 14.93 -27.31
CA ASP A 456 30.47 13.99 -27.86
C ASP A 456 30.27 13.73 -29.37
N ARG A 457 29.01 13.57 -29.80
CA ARG A 457 28.70 13.44 -31.24
C ARG A 457 29.00 14.70 -32.03
N ARG A 458 28.81 15.89 -31.45
CA ARG A 458 29.16 17.15 -32.11
C ARG A 458 30.66 17.32 -32.23
N GLU A 459 31.41 17.00 -31.18
CA GLU A 459 32.88 17.04 -31.21
C GLU A 459 33.43 16.08 -32.28
N LYS A 460 32.91 14.85 -32.34
CA LYS A 460 33.24 13.85 -33.40
C LYS A 460 32.73 14.19 -34.81
N LEU A 461 31.95 15.26 -34.98
CA LEU A 461 31.52 15.81 -36.28
C LEU A 461 32.27 17.09 -36.66
N HIS A 462 33.04 17.66 -35.73
CA HIS A 462 33.85 18.86 -35.92
C HIS A 462 35.36 18.57 -35.95
N ALA A 463 35.78 17.39 -35.50
CA ALA A 463 37.10 16.78 -35.72
C ALA A 463 37.11 15.92 -37.00
#